data_AF-A0A095SG99-F1
#
_entry.id   AF-A0A095SG99-F1
#
_cell.length_a   1.000
_cell.length_b   1.000
_cell.length_c   1.000
_cell.angle_alpha   90.00
_cell.angle_beta   90.00
_cell.angle_gamma   90.00
#
_symmetry.space_group_name_H-M   'P 1'
#
loop_
_entity.id
_entity.type
_entity.pdbx_description
1 polymer ?
#
loop_
_entity_poly.entity_id
_entity_poly.type
_entity_poly.pdbx_seq_one_letter_code
_entity_poly.pdbx_strand_id
1 'polypeptide(L)' 'MKIIVLAILLTALIIAAGAMGMAWEHNPQCEYHCEDVVYWPNLFLVGGIWFLIVSVTMLFILLPPYWLLNRKKAHKRIQK' A
#
# COMPACT_ATOMS: atom_id res chain seq x y z
N MET A 1 -3.09 15.61 6.16
CA MET A 1 -2.97 14.21 6.63
C MET A 1 -3.97 13.30 5.93
N LYS A 2 -5.29 13.57 5.98
CA LYS A 2 -6.33 12.75 5.31
C LYS A 2 -6.03 12.43 3.83
N ILE A 3 -5.69 13.44 3.02
CA ILE A 3 -5.38 13.25 1.58
C ILE A 3 -4.14 12.37 1.39
N ILE A 4 -3.11 12.54 2.20
CA ILE A 4 -1.86 11.76 2.12
C ILE A 4 -2.14 10.30 2.47
N VAL A 5 -2.88 10.07 3.57
CA VAL A 5 -3.27 8.71 3.97
C VAL A 5 -4.12 8.05 2.87
N LEU A 6 -5.09 8.78 2.30
CA LEU A 6 -5.91 8.26 1.19
C LEU A 6 -5.05 7.91 -0.03
N ALA A 7 -4.09 8.76 -0.40
CA ALA A 7 -3.19 8.50 -1.51
C ALA A 7 -2.34 7.24 -1.25
N ILE A 8 -1.79 7.09 -0.04
CA ILE A 8 -1.04 5.89 0.37
C ILE A 8 -1.91 4.64 0.25
N LEU A 9 -3.13 4.67 0.79
CA LEU A 9 -4.03 3.52 0.76
C LEU A 9 -4.42 3.12 -0.67
N LEU A 10 -4.69 4.10 -1.54
CA LEU A 10 -5.00 3.84 -2.95
C LEU A 10 -3.80 3.25 -3.69
N THR A 11 -2.60 3.81 -3.51
CA THR A 11 -1.37 3.27 -4.10
C THR A 11 -1.07 1.85 -3.61
N ALA A 12 -1.22 1.60 -2.30
CA ALA A 12 -1.06 0.26 -1.73
C ALA A 12 -2.08 -0.73 -2.28
N LEU A 13 -3.34 -0.32 -2.47
CA LEU A 13 -4.38 -1.16 -3.06
C LEU A 13 -4.05 -1.54 -4.51
N ILE A 14 -3.60 -0.58 -5.32
CA ILE A 14 -3.22 -0.81 -6.73
C ILE A 14 -2.06 -1.81 -6.81
N ILE A 15 -1.02 -1.63 -5.99
CA ILE A 15 0.14 -2.53 -5.98
C ILE A 15 -0.25 -3.92 -5.47
N ALA A 16 -1.08 -4.00 -4.43
CA ALA A 16 -1.60 -5.28 -3.93
C ALA A 16 -2.40 -6.04 -5.00
N ALA A 17 -3.29 -5.35 -5.72
CA ALA A 17 -4.03 -5.94 -6.84
C ALA A 17 -3.09 -6.39 -7.97
N GLY A 18 -2.07 -5.59 -8.29
CA GLY A 18 -1.04 -5.96 -9.27
C GLY A 18 -0.26 -7.20 -8.85
N ALA A 19 0.11 -7.32 -7.57
CA ALA A 19 0.79 -8.49 -7.03
C ALA A 19 -0.09 -9.74 -7.08
N MET A 20 -1.37 -9.63 -6.74
CA MET A 20 -2.34 -10.72 -6.89
C MET A 20 -2.50 -11.13 -8.35
N GLY A 21 -2.54 -10.17 -9.28
CA GLY A 21 -2.60 -10.45 -10.72
C GLY A 21 -1.34 -11.18 -11.22
N MET A 22 -0.15 -10.77 -10.79
CA MET A 22 1.07 -11.49 -11.14
C MET A 22 1.12 -12.90 -10.54
N ALA A 23 0.69 -13.07 -9.29
CA ALA A 23 0.58 -14.38 -8.66
C ALA A 23 -0.44 -15.28 -9.39
N TRP A 24 -1.54 -14.70 -9.88
CA TRP A 24 -2.54 -15.41 -10.68
C TRP A 24 -1.96 -15.94 -11.99
N GLU A 25 -1.23 -15.10 -12.73
CA GLU A 25 -0.60 -15.48 -14.01
C GLU A 25 0.58 -16.44 -13.82
N HIS A 26 1.38 -16.25 -12.76
CA HIS A 26 2.55 -17.06 -12.45
C HIS A 26 2.26 -18.11 -11.38
N ASN A 27 1.40 -19.07 -11.71
CA ASN A 27 0.93 -20.12 -10.80
C ASN A 27 1.33 -21.55 -11.23
N PRO A 28 2.62 -21.88 -11.39
CA PRO A 28 3.06 -23.21 -11.84
C PRO A 28 2.81 -24.32 -10.81
N GLN A 29 2.70 -23.96 -9.53
CA GLN A 29 2.53 -24.88 -8.41
C GLN A 29 1.06 -25.05 -8.00
N CYS A 30 0.11 -24.49 -8.76
CA CYS A 30 -1.32 -24.57 -8.44
C CYS A 30 -1.70 -24.01 -7.05
N GLU A 31 -0.91 -23.06 -6.53
CA GLU A 31 -1.06 -22.47 -5.21
C GLU A 31 -2.25 -21.49 -5.12
N TYR A 32 -2.60 -20.84 -6.23
CA TYR A 32 -3.63 -19.78 -6.24
C TYR A 32 -4.93 -20.22 -6.92
N HIS A 33 -4.83 -21.02 -7.97
CA HIS A 33 -5.96 -21.66 -8.64
C HIS A 33 -5.53 -22.99 -9.28
N CYS A 34 -6.47 -23.93 -9.39
CA CYS A 34 -6.28 -25.23 -10.04
C CYS A 34 -7.65 -25.85 -10.37
N GLU A 35 -7.81 -26.45 -11.56
CA GLU A 35 -9.02 -27.22 -11.93
C GLU A 35 -10.34 -26.53 -11.50
N ASP A 36 -10.51 -25.27 -11.88
CA ASP A 36 -11.67 -24.41 -11.56
C ASP A 36 -11.87 -24.06 -10.07
N VAL A 37 -10.94 -24.46 -9.20
CA VAL A 37 -10.90 -24.08 -7.78
C VAL A 37 -9.96 -22.91 -7.58
N VAL A 38 -10.42 -21.90 -6.83
CA VAL A 38 -9.62 -20.72 -6.45
C VAL A 38 -9.29 -20.76 -4.96
N TYR A 39 -8.00 -20.74 -4.64
CA TYR A 39 -7.49 -20.66 -3.27
C TYR A 39 -7.39 -19.21 -2.82
N TRP A 40 -8.57 -18.60 -2.59
CA TRP A 40 -8.70 -17.22 -2.13
C TRP A 40 -7.81 -16.84 -0.93
N PRO A 41 -7.61 -17.70 0.10
CA PRO A 41 -6.74 -17.36 1.22
C PRO A 41 -5.30 -17.04 0.79
N ASN A 42 -4.75 -17.79 -0.17
CA ASN A 42 -3.38 -17.59 -0.64
C ASN A 42 -3.26 -16.30 -1.44
N LEU A 43 -4.23 -16.05 -2.34
CA LEU A 43 -4.32 -14.80 -3.10
C LEU A 43 -4.46 -13.57 -2.19
N PHE A 44 -5.37 -13.61 -1.22
CA PHE A 44 -5.54 -12.52 -0.26
C PHE A 44 -4.32 -12.32 0.64
N LEU A 45 -3.61 -13.40 0.98
CA LEU A 45 -2.37 -13.32 1.74
C LEU A 45 -1.28 -12.58 0.93
N VAL A 46 -1.10 -12.91 -0.35
CA VAL A 46 -0.17 -12.20 -1.24
C VAL A 46 -0.54 -10.72 -1.34
N GLY A 47 -1.80 -10.42 -1.65
CA GLY A 47 -2.29 -9.03 -1.74
C GLY A 47 -2.12 -8.27 -0.43
N GLY A 48 -2.47 -8.90 0.69
CA GLY A 48 -2.38 -8.31 2.03
C GLY A 48 -0.94 -7.99 2.43
N ILE A 49 0.01 -8.88 2.15
CA ILE A 49 1.44 -8.64 2.42
C ILE A 49 1.93 -7.43 1.61
N TRP A 50 1.66 -7.39 0.31
CA TRP A 50 2.06 -6.26 -0.53
C TRP A 50 1.40 -4.95 -0.13
N PHE A 51 0.12 -4.97 0.24
CA PHE A 51 -0.59 -3.82 0.76
C PHE A 51 0.08 -3.26 2.03
N LEU A 52 0.44 -4.13 2.98
CA LEU A 52 1.09 -3.73 4.22
C LEU A 52 2.49 -3.18 3.96
N ILE A 53 3.30 -3.86 3.16
CA ILE A 53 4.67 -3.42 2.81
C ILE A 53 4.62 -2.01 2.22
N VAL A 54 3.77 -1.78 1.22
CA VAL A 54 3.68 -0.47 0.55
C VAL A 54 3.16 0.59 1.52
N SER A 55 2.09 0.30 2.25
CA SER A 55 1.49 1.27 3.19
C SER A 55 2.49 1.71 4.25
N VAL A 56 3.19 0.76 4.87
CA VAL A 56 4.20 1.03 5.88
C VAL A 56 5.37 1.81 5.28
N THR A 57 5.89 1.38 4.13
CA THR A 57 7.01 2.04 3.44
C THR A 57 6.68 3.50 3.10
N MET A 58 5.52 3.75 2.51
CA MET A 58 5.12 5.12 2.16
C MET A 58 4.84 5.99 3.39
N LEU A 59 4.28 5.43 4.47
CA LEU A 59 4.14 6.16 5.73
C LEU A 59 5.50 6.61 6.27
N PHE A 60 6.49 5.72 6.31
CA PHE A 60 7.83 6.08 6.77
C PHE A 60 8.52 7.13 5.88
N ILE A 61 8.27 7.11 4.57
CA ILE A 61 8.84 8.10 3.64
C ILE A 61 8.14 9.46 3.75
N LEU A 62 6.81 9.48 3.85
CA LEU A 62 6.01 10.71 3.73
C LEU A 62 5.74 11.42 5.05
N LEU A 63 5.79 10.70 6.18
CA LEU A 63 5.45 11.25 7.49
C LEU A 63 6.50 12.25 8.01
N PRO A 64 7.83 12.00 7.92
CA PRO A 64 8.84 12.98 8.29
C PRO A 64 8.78 14.32 7.53
N PRO A 65 8.73 14.34 6.17
CA PRO A 65 8.64 15.60 5.44
C PRO A 65 7.32 16.31 5.69
N TYR A 66 6.20 15.57 5.82
CA TYR A 66 4.91 16.17 6.16
C TYR A 66 4.94 16.90 7.51
N TRP A 67 5.54 16.26 8.54
CA TRP A 67 5.69 16.85 9.86
C TRP A 67 6.56 18.12 9.83
N LEU A 68 7.72 18.07 9.15
CA LEU A 68 8.62 19.22 9.00
C LEU A 68 7.94 20.42 8.30
N LEU A 69 7.18 20.17 7.23
CA LEU A 69 6.47 21.22 6.49
C LEU A 69 5.37 21.88 7.34
N ASN A 70 4.62 21.10 8.12
CA ASN A 70 3.61 21.65 9.02
C ASN A 70 4.24 22.52 10.12
N ARG A 71 5.37 22.11 10.69
CA ARG A 71 6.08 22.91 11.72
C ARG A 71 6.54 24.26 11.18
N LYS A 72 7.08 24.31 9.95
CA LYS A 72 7.48 25.56 9.29
C LYS A 72 6.29 26.49 9.03
N LYS A 73 5.15 25.96 8.61
CA LYS A 73 3.92 26.75 8.41
C LYS A 73 3.37 27.33 9.72
N ALA A 74 3.51 26.63 10.84
CA ALA A 74 3.10 27.14 12.15
C ALA A 74 3.98 28.32 12.58
N HIS A 75 5.31 28.22 12.47
CA HIS A 75 6.22 29.31 12.80
C HIS A 75 5.97 30.58 11.98
N LYS A 76 5.77 30.46 10.66
CA LYS A 76 5.47 31.63 9.81
C LYS A 76 4.16 32.34 10.17
N ARG A 77 3.19 31.65 10.77
CA ARG A 77 1.92 32.26 11.21
C ARG A 77 2.05 33.09 12.48
N ILE A 78 3.04 32.82 13.33
CA ILE A 78 3.27 33.54 14.60
C ILE A 78 4.00 34.87 14.36
N GLN A 79 4.78 34.98 13.27
CA GLN A 79 5.57 36.18 12.95
C GLN A 79 4.83 37.21 12.07
N LYS A 80 3.53 37.04 11.84
CA LYS A 80 2.69 37.91 11.01
C LYS A 80 1.60 38.53 11.87
#